data_AF-A0A927M1R1-F1
#
_entry.id   AF-A0A927M1R1-F1
#
_cell.length_a   1.000
_cell.length_b   1.000
_cell.length_c   1.000
_cell.angle_alpha   90.00
_cell.angle_beta   90.00
_cell.angle_gamma   90.00
#
_symmetry.space_group_name_H-M   'P 1'
#
loop_
_entity.id
_entity.type
_entity.pdbx_description
1 polymer ?
#
loop_
_entity_poly.entity_id
_entity_poly.type
_entity_poly.pdbx_seq_one_letter_code
_entity_poly.pdbx_strand_id
1 'polypeptide(L)' 'MAEQPIWRKSSRSSANQGDCVEVAGNLPGRVLVRDSKDRQGPVLAFGPGAWRAFVKDAAN' A
#
# COMPACT_ATOMS: atom_id res chain seq x y z
N MET A 1 18.24 -7.49 -3.46
CA MET A 1 17.40 -7.25 -2.27
C MET A 1 17.13 -5.75 -2.27
N ALA A 2 15.90 -5.28 -2.54
CA ALA A 2 15.67 -3.84 -2.53
C ALA A 2 15.57 -3.38 -1.07
N GLU A 3 16.54 -2.57 -0.63
CA GLU A 3 16.58 -2.00 0.73
C GLU A 3 15.58 -0.85 0.89
N GLN A 4 15.10 -0.28 -0.23
CA GLN A 4 14.24 0.89 -0.29
C GLN A 4 12.81 0.49 -0.71
N PRO A 5 11.74 0.93 -0.02
CA PRO A 5 10.36 0.70 -0.49
C PRO A 5 10.08 1.48 -1.77
N ILE A 6 9.65 0.77 -2.82
CA ILE A 6 9.18 1.35 -4.07
C ILE A 6 7.67 1.55 -3.95
N TRP A 7 7.26 2.78 -3.70
CA TRP A 7 5.86 3.16 -3.56
C TRP A 7 5.17 3.22 -4.92
N ARG A 8 4.07 2.46 -5.06
CA ARG A 8 3.16 2.55 -6.20
C ARG A 8 1.85 3.15 -5.75
N LYS A 9 1.46 4.26 -6.38
CA LYS A 9 0.17 4.90 -6.17
C LYS A 9 -0.94 4.13 -6.89
N SER A 10 -2.07 3.94 -6.23
CA SER A 10 -3.24 3.28 -6.82
C SER A 10 -3.84 4.10 -7.97
N SER A 11 -4.22 3.46 -9.06
CA SER A 11 -4.87 4.12 -10.21
C SER A 11 -6.30 4.60 -9.94
N ARG A 12 -6.90 4.20 -8.80
CA ARG A 12 -8.20 4.71 -8.34
C ARG A 12 -8.14 6.08 -7.64
N SER A 13 -6.94 6.61 -7.40
CA SER A 13 -6.77 8.02 -7.02
C SER A 13 -6.88 8.93 -8.24
N SER A 14 -8.09 9.06 -8.79
CA SER A 14 -8.44 10.19 -9.64
C SER A 14 -8.89 11.35 -8.74
N ALA A 15 -8.67 12.60 -9.16
CA ALA A 15 -8.80 13.81 -8.35
C ALA A 15 -10.18 14.05 -7.68
N ASN A 16 -11.17 13.19 -7.95
CA ASN A 16 -12.54 13.29 -7.44
C ASN A 16 -12.96 12.18 -6.46
N GLN A 17 -12.13 11.17 -6.17
CA GLN A 17 -12.44 10.12 -5.19
C GLN A 17 -11.30 10.01 -4.16
N GLY A 18 -11.57 10.54 -2.98
CA GLY A 18 -10.60 10.99 -1.98
C GLY A 18 -9.76 9.95 -1.26
N ASP A 19 -9.66 8.71 -1.72
CA ASP A 19 -8.92 7.65 -1.02
C ASP A 19 -7.64 7.29 -1.77
N CYS A 20 -6.60 8.09 -1.55
CA CYS A 20 -5.30 7.94 -2.21
C CYS A 20 -4.37 7.07 -1.37
N VAL A 21 -4.24 5.78 -1.67
CA VAL A 21 -3.27 4.89 -0.99
C VAL A 21 -2.05 4.57 -1.87
N GLU A 22 -0.90 4.39 -1.23
CA GLU A 22 0.35 3.95 -1.85
C GLU A 22 0.82 2.63 -1.22
N VAL A 23 1.28 1.69 -2.06
CA VAL A 23 1.71 0.36 -1.63
C VAL A 23 3.13 0.07 -2.11
N ALA A 24 3.98 -0.45 -1.23
CA ALA A 24 5.31 -0.94 -1.54
C ALA A 24 5.43 -2.43 -1.22
N GLY A 25 5.44 -3.27 -2.26
CA GLY A 25 5.54 -4.75 -2.15
C GLY A 25 6.89 -5.32 -2.57
N ASN A 26 7.91 -4.48 -2.76
CA ASN A 26 9.24 -4.87 -3.22
C ASN A 26 10.19 -5.30 -2.08
N LEU A 27 9.73 -5.21 -0.83
CA LEU A 27 10.48 -5.60 0.35
C LEU A 27 10.29 -7.11 0.61
N PRO A 28 11.37 -7.85 0.93
CA PRO A 28 11.26 -9.27 1.22
C PRO A 28 10.44 -9.50 2.50
N GLY A 29 9.35 -10.26 2.36
CA GLY A 29 8.50 -10.66 3.48
C GLY A 29 7.62 -9.56 4.06
N ARG A 30 7.53 -8.38 3.44
CA ARG A 30 6.69 -7.27 3.93
C ARG A 30 6.06 -6.50 2.78
N VAL A 31 4.84 -6.04 2.99
CA VAL A 31 4.13 -5.09 2.13
C VAL A 31 3.81 -3.88 2.98
N LEU A 32 4.28 -2.71 2.57
CA LEU A 32 3.97 -1.46 3.24
C LEU A 32 2.83 -0.76 2.54
N VAL A 33 1.93 -0.17 3.32
CA VAL A 33 0.80 0.63 2.85
C VAL A 33 0.82 1.93 3.60
N ARG A 34 0.67 3.04 2.88
CA ARG A 34 0.54 4.36 3.48
C ARG A 34 -0.54 5.16 2.76
N ASP A 35 -1.08 6.13 3.47
CA ASP A 35 -1.96 7.12 2.88
C ASP A 35 -1.13 8.17 2.11
N SER A 36 -1.55 8.52 0.91
CA SER A 36 -0.84 9.47 0.05
C SER A 36 -1.08 10.92 0.47
N LYS A 37 -2.18 11.20 1.21
CA LYS A 37 -2.49 12.51 1.78
C LYS A 37 -1.70 12.74 3.06
N ASP A 38 -1.45 11.70 3.84
CA ASP A 38 -0.59 11.74 5.02
C ASP A 38 0.72 10.95 4.84
N ARG A 39 1.67 11.57 4.14
CA ARG A 39 2.99 10.97 3.85
C ARG A 39 3.90 10.84 5.08
N GLN A 40 3.61 11.58 6.15
CA GLN A 40 4.34 11.52 7.43
C GLN A 40 3.62 10.67 8.47
N GLY A 41 2.39 10.25 8.17
CA GLY A 41 1.57 9.41 9.01
C GLY A 41 2.05 7.97 9.13
N PRO A 42 1.34 7.18 9.95
CA PRO A 42 1.69 5.79 10.22
C PRO A 42 1.65 4.93 8.94
N VAL A 43 2.73 4.17 8.72
CA VAL A 43 2.82 3.17 7.65
C VAL A 43 2.36 1.82 8.19
N LEU A 44 1.37 1.22 7.54
CA LEU A 44 0.93 -0.12 7.85
C LEU A 44 1.86 -1.14 7.19
N ALA A 45 2.35 -2.11 7.95
CA ALA A 45 3.20 -3.18 7.47
C ALA A 45 2.48 -4.52 7.54
N PHE A 46 2.31 -5.17 6.40
CA PHE A 46 1.65 -6.47 6.27
C PHE A 46 2.64 -7.55 5.86
N GLY A 47 2.39 -8.78 6.30
CA GLY A 47 3.01 -9.95 5.68
C GLY A 47 2.39 -10.23 4.29
N PRO A 48 3.10 -10.92 3.38
CA PRO A 48 2.60 -11.20 2.03
C PRO A 48 1.28 -11.99 2.01
N GLY A 49 1.12 -12.93 2.94
CA GLY A 49 -0.12 -13.70 3.10
C GLY A 49 -1.29 -12.85 3.57
N ALA A 50 -1.07 -12.02 4.60
CA ALA A 50 -2.08 -11.10 5.13
C ALA A 50 -2.49 -10.05 4.08
N TRP A 51 -1.53 -9.52 3.32
CA TRP A 51 -1.81 -8.58 2.23
C TRP A 51 -2.71 -9.20 1.16
N ARG A 52 -2.45 -10.44 0.75
CA ARG A 52 -3.30 -11.15 -0.23
C ARG A 52 -4.73 -11.35 0.28
N ALA A 53 -4.89 -11.71 1.56
CA ALA A 53 -6.21 -11.85 2.18
C ALA A 53 -6.95 -10.51 2.24
N PHE A 54 -6.25 -9.46 2.68
CA PHE A 54 -6.79 -8.09 2.73
C PHE A 54 -7.25 -7.59 1.37
N VAL A 55 -6.44 -7.73 0.31
CA VAL A 55 -6.82 -7.30 -1.04
C VAL A 55 -7.99 -8.10 -1.58
N LYS A 56 -8.07 -9.40 -1.26
CA LYS A 56 -9.22 -10.23 -1.67
C LYS A 56 -10.51 -9.76 -1.01
N ASP A 57 -10.47 -9.38 0.26
CA ASP A 57 -11.61 -8.83 1.00
C ASP A 57 -12.00 -7.43 0.50
N ALA A 58 -11.03 -6.54 0.31
CA ALA A 58 -11.24 -5.17 -0.15
C ALA A 58 -11.66 -5.03 -1.63
N ALA A 59 -11.56 -6.10 -2.42
CA ALA A 59 -11.99 -6.14 -3.82
C ALA A 59 -13.44 -6.64 -4.00
N ASN A 60 -14.08 -7.05 -2.91
CA ASN A 60 -15.48 -7.50 -2.86
C ASN A 60 -16.43 -6.32 -2.60
#